data_AF-A0A942Q1D6-F1
#
_entry.id   AF-A0A942Q1D6-F1
#
_cell.length_a   1.000
_cell.length_b   1.000
_cell.length_c   1.000
_cell.angle_alpha   90.00
_cell.angle_beta   90.00
_cell.angle_gamma   90.00
#
_symmetry.space_group_name_H-M   'P 1'
#
loop_
_entity.id
_entity.type
_entity.pdbx_description
1 polymer ?
#
loop_
_entity_poly.entity_id
_entity_poly.type
_entity_poly.pdbx_seq_one_letter_code
_entity_poly.pdbx_strand_id
1 'polypeptide(L)'
;MIKQWISWINLALIGFGIFLILLSLWFLFSRPSHIPFVEVQEPKTTLPKRTFTSSEQAYADVENHLLRLNFIPMTIQLPDLKRFLIYYGKNGRPDAQKETLLHFGWNGSKETAAIEADQKLFLVYDRATSPGKYTFSPHNAPTPLWIEARDNGDEAVIRVGMVDDKGTLVREPAPNLQFSLKSREFARTLGKWEIGNQRVDGTLLARQKARWFGKDKFFERHGGEEYQDFMGKERIDFGEPPAGYSIYAKVGDIFIWDSASNRWKAVKPGKDSLGHPLLVVKQVDDRLMKLEVWDAEGKGVLPLNLLKSTEPRGGAQNFEKKFKFLGARTRSQFVFEIDGERFLLSPYDWLLQTDGVWKKLTTAQEIDDYVDRKTIGPLFVFDGLKKTGDQQALMGAVFNSTRSDFQPVELFIQQTGGSCAKEDAHKLKDEAPPKNIKPRRPAEKRHPGIKTEENETPSSSAE
;
A
#
# COMPACT_ATOMS: atom_id res chain seq x y z
N MET A 1 -17.13 -32.19 -40.10
CA MET A 1 -16.86 -33.07 -38.94
C MET A 1 -17.18 -32.43 -37.58
N ILE A 2 -16.88 -31.13 -37.35
CA ILE A 2 -17.12 -30.47 -36.03
C ILE A 2 -18.60 -30.49 -35.56
N LYS A 3 -19.57 -30.42 -36.48
CA LYS A 3 -21.01 -30.40 -36.11
C LYS A 3 -21.56 -31.75 -35.60
N GLN A 4 -20.98 -32.88 -35.99
CA GLN A 4 -21.49 -34.20 -35.57
C GLN A 4 -21.12 -34.55 -34.13
N TRP A 5 -19.93 -34.15 -33.67
CA TRP A 5 -19.49 -34.43 -32.31
C TRP A 5 -20.27 -33.62 -31.26
N ILE A 6 -20.62 -32.36 -31.56
CA ILE A 6 -21.47 -31.54 -30.67
C ILE A 6 -22.87 -32.15 -30.53
N SER A 7 -23.45 -32.69 -31.61
CA SER A 7 -24.74 -33.38 -31.55
C SER A 7 -24.69 -34.63 -30.65
N TRP A 8 -23.58 -35.38 -30.69
CA TRP A 8 -23.36 -36.54 -29.83
C TRP A 8 -23.21 -36.15 -28.35
N ILE A 9 -22.49 -35.06 -28.05
CA ILE A 9 -22.36 -34.55 -26.68
C ILE A 9 -23.72 -34.12 -26.12
N ASN A 10 -24.50 -33.37 -26.90
CA ASN A 10 -25.82 -32.92 -26.46
C ASN A 10 -26.77 -34.11 -26.22
N LEU A 11 -26.71 -35.14 -27.08
CA LEU A 11 -27.49 -36.36 -26.89
C LEU A 11 -27.05 -37.12 -25.61
N ALA A 12 -25.75 -37.21 -25.35
CA ALA A 12 -25.20 -37.83 -24.15
C ALA A 12 -25.60 -37.07 -22.88
N LEU A 13 -25.57 -35.73 -22.91
CA LEU A 13 -26.01 -34.88 -21.80
C LEU A 13 -27.50 -35.02 -21.50
N ILE A 14 -28.35 -35.07 -22.53
CA ILE A 14 -29.79 -35.31 -22.37
C ILE A 14 -30.03 -36.71 -21.78
N GLY A 15 -29.34 -37.73 -22.30
CA GLY A 15 -29.41 -39.09 -21.77
C GLY A 15 -29.00 -39.18 -20.29
N PHE A 16 -27.92 -38.48 -19.92
CA PHE A 16 -27.47 -38.39 -18.53
C PHE A 16 -28.49 -37.68 -17.62
N GLY A 17 -29.11 -36.61 -18.12
CA GLY A 17 -30.18 -35.92 -17.40
C GLY A 17 -31.39 -36.82 -17.13
N ILE A 18 -31.84 -37.58 -18.13
CA ILE A 18 -32.95 -38.55 -17.98
C ILE A 18 -32.59 -39.64 -16.96
N PHE A 19 -31.35 -40.14 -17.00
CA PHE A 19 -30.87 -41.13 -16.05
C PHE A 19 -30.92 -40.63 -14.60
N LEU A 20 -30.49 -39.39 -14.33
CA LEU A 20 -30.56 -38.80 -13.00
C LEU A 20 -32.01 -38.61 -12.51
N ILE A 21 -32.93 -38.27 -13.42
CA ILE A 21 -34.36 -38.15 -13.08
C ILE A 21 -34.93 -39.53 -12.69
N LEU A 22 -34.63 -40.57 -13.47
CA LEU A 22 -35.06 -41.94 -13.16
C LEU A 22 -34.46 -42.44 -11.84
N LEU A 23 -33.19 -42.12 -11.56
CA LEU A 23 -32.53 -42.45 -10.30
C LEU A 23 -33.21 -41.76 -9.10
N SER A 24 -33.56 -40.49 -9.23
CA SER A 24 -34.24 -39.74 -8.16
C SER A 24 -35.66 -40.25 -7.91
N LEU A 25 -36.41 -40.59 -8.96
CA LEU A 25 -37.72 -41.25 -8.86
C LEU A 25 -37.59 -42.62 -8.20
N TRP A 26 -36.62 -43.43 -8.61
CA TRP A 26 -36.38 -44.72 -7.99
C TRP A 26 -36.05 -44.59 -6.50
N PHE A 27 -35.26 -43.59 -6.11
CA PHE A 27 -34.96 -43.31 -4.71
C PHE A 27 -36.21 -42.88 -3.93
N LEU A 28 -37.09 -42.08 -4.53
CA LEU A 28 -38.37 -41.69 -3.93
C LEU A 28 -39.30 -42.89 -3.72
N PHE A 29 -39.38 -43.81 -4.69
CA PHE A 29 -40.21 -45.02 -4.59
C PHE A 29 -39.59 -46.09 -3.68
N SER A 30 -38.27 -46.14 -3.57
CA SER A 30 -37.57 -47.11 -2.73
C SER A 30 -37.42 -46.67 -1.28
N ARG A 31 -37.81 -45.43 -0.94
CA ARG A 31 -37.85 -45.01 0.46
C ARG A 31 -38.91 -45.83 1.19
N PRO A 32 -38.53 -46.64 2.20
CA PRO A 32 -39.52 -47.34 3.01
C PRO A 32 -40.42 -46.31 3.69
N SER A 33 -41.72 -46.39 3.40
CA SER A 33 -42.75 -45.49 3.95
C SER A 33 -42.97 -45.71 5.45
N HIS A 34 -42.42 -46.78 6.00
CA HIS A 34 -42.38 -47.05 7.42
C HIS A 34 -40.93 -47.19 7.87
N ILE A 35 -40.45 -46.18 8.58
CA ILE A 35 -39.35 -46.36 9.53
C ILE A 35 -39.98 -47.15 10.68
N PRO A 36 -39.61 -48.42 10.92
CA PRO A 36 -40.10 -49.13 12.10
C PRO A 36 -39.58 -48.36 13.31
N PHE A 37 -40.48 -47.66 14.01
CA PHE A 37 -40.17 -47.22 15.36
C PHE A 37 -39.95 -48.50 16.15
N VAL A 38 -38.69 -48.76 16.50
CA VAL A 38 -38.39 -49.68 17.58
C VAL A 38 -39.01 -49.02 18.80
N GLU A 39 -40.23 -49.46 19.13
CA GLU A 39 -40.87 -49.17 20.40
C GLU A 39 -39.93 -49.77 21.44
N VAL A 40 -39.02 -48.92 21.92
CA VAL A 40 -38.19 -49.22 23.07
C VAL A 40 -39.20 -49.50 24.16
N GLN A 41 -39.39 -50.79 24.48
CA GLN A 41 -40.18 -51.15 25.64
C GLN A 41 -39.51 -50.45 26.80
N GLU A 42 -40.12 -49.36 27.27
CA GLU A 42 -39.75 -48.78 28.54
C GLU A 42 -39.79 -49.96 29.52
N PRO A 43 -38.66 -50.32 30.14
CA PRO A 43 -38.68 -51.38 31.13
C PRO A 43 -39.75 -50.96 32.12
N LYS A 44 -40.80 -51.79 32.25
CA LYS A 44 -41.83 -51.58 33.26
C LYS A 44 -41.10 -51.51 34.59
N THR A 45 -40.84 -50.29 35.02
CA THR A 45 -40.44 -49.98 36.38
C THR A 45 -41.67 -50.34 37.19
N THR A 46 -41.74 -51.60 37.60
CA THR A 46 -42.59 -51.97 38.73
C THR A 46 -42.07 -51.13 39.87
N LEU A 47 -42.74 -50.00 40.13
CA LEU A 47 -42.55 -49.24 41.35
C LEU A 47 -42.57 -50.27 42.47
N PRO A 48 -41.48 -50.43 43.25
CA PRO A 48 -41.44 -51.37 44.34
C PRO A 48 -42.67 -51.10 45.21
N LYS A 49 -43.53 -52.11 45.35
CA LYS A 49 -44.68 -52.04 46.24
C LYS A 49 -44.13 -51.86 47.66
N ARG A 50 -44.22 -50.62 48.14
CA ARG A 50 -43.98 -50.16 49.52
C ARG A 50 -42.52 -50.14 50.02
N THR A 51 -41.67 -49.32 49.40
CA THR A 51 -40.41 -48.84 50.04
C THR A 51 -40.57 -47.55 50.85
N PHE A 52 -41.75 -46.92 50.85
CA PHE A 52 -42.00 -45.66 51.56
C PHE A 52 -42.69 -45.81 52.92
N THR A 53 -42.74 -47.01 53.51
CA THR A 53 -43.07 -47.14 54.94
C THR A 53 -41.78 -47.37 55.71
N SER A 54 -40.92 -46.36 55.71
CA SER A 54 -39.94 -46.20 56.77
C SER A 54 -40.68 -45.81 58.06
N SER A 55 -40.14 -46.14 59.22
CA SER A 55 -40.72 -45.71 60.50
C SER A 55 -40.74 -44.17 60.58
N GLU A 56 -41.66 -43.58 61.36
CA GLU A 56 -41.70 -42.12 61.58
C GLU A 56 -40.34 -41.58 62.05
N GLN A 57 -39.57 -42.36 62.81
CA GLN A 57 -38.20 -42.02 63.21
C GLN A 57 -37.22 -41.95 62.04
N ALA A 58 -37.31 -42.85 61.07
CA ALA A 58 -36.46 -42.79 59.87
C ALA A 58 -36.81 -41.58 58.98
N TYR A 59 -38.07 -41.15 58.96
CA TYR A 59 -38.45 -39.89 58.31
C TYR A 59 -37.96 -38.66 59.08
N ALA A 60 -38.04 -38.67 60.41
CA ALA A 60 -37.51 -37.59 61.25
C ALA A 60 -35.97 -37.43 61.13
N ASP A 61 -35.23 -38.54 60.98
CA ASP A 61 -33.78 -38.50 60.74
C ASP A 61 -33.44 -37.96 59.34
N VAL A 62 -34.26 -38.25 58.34
CA VAL A 62 -34.11 -37.73 56.96
C VAL A 62 -34.46 -36.25 56.87
N GLU A 63 -35.52 -35.82 57.57
CA GLU A 63 -36.00 -34.43 57.61
C GLU A 63 -34.98 -33.49 58.29
N ASN A 64 -34.24 -33.98 59.29
CA ASN A 64 -33.28 -33.15 60.04
C ASN A 64 -31.90 -33.02 59.36
N HIS A 65 -31.47 -33.96 58.51
CA HIS A 65 -30.10 -33.94 57.96
C HIS A 65 -29.97 -34.17 56.45
N LEU A 66 -30.87 -34.91 55.80
CA LEU A 66 -30.72 -35.30 54.38
C LEU A 66 -31.52 -34.42 53.40
N LEU A 67 -32.66 -33.87 53.83
CA LEU A 67 -33.52 -33.01 53.00
C LEU A 67 -33.33 -31.51 53.25
N ARG A 68 -32.35 -31.14 54.09
CA ARG A 68 -31.99 -29.75 54.27
C ARG A 68 -31.36 -29.25 52.97
N LEU A 69 -32.17 -28.61 52.13
CA LEU A 69 -31.69 -27.84 51.00
C LEU A 69 -30.80 -26.73 51.57
N ASN A 70 -29.50 -26.99 51.59
CA ASN A 70 -28.52 -25.95 51.83
C ASN A 70 -28.63 -25.02 50.63
N PHE A 71 -29.42 -23.97 50.78
CA PHE A 71 -29.40 -22.86 49.86
C PHE A 71 -28.04 -22.20 50.04
N ILE A 72 -27.07 -22.68 49.25
CA ILE A 72 -25.81 -22.00 49.05
C ILE A 72 -26.15 -20.95 48.00
N PRO A 73 -26.27 -19.66 48.37
CA PRO A 73 -26.52 -18.62 47.38
C PRO A 73 -25.42 -18.73 46.33
N MET A 74 -25.80 -18.78 45.05
CA MET A 74 -24.82 -18.81 43.96
C MET A 74 -23.96 -17.54 44.08
N THR A 75 -22.72 -17.70 44.51
CA THR A 75 -21.76 -16.61 44.55
C THR A 75 -21.38 -16.26 43.13
N ILE A 76 -21.54 -15.00 42.76
CA ILE A 76 -21.08 -14.47 41.48
C ILE A 76 -19.56 -14.69 41.39
N GLN A 77 -19.09 -15.29 40.30
CA GLN A 77 -17.69 -15.57 40.04
C GLN A 77 -17.22 -14.89 38.75
N LEU A 78 -15.93 -14.57 38.69
CA LEU A 78 -15.29 -14.02 37.50
C LEU A 78 -15.32 -15.03 36.35
N PRO A 79 -15.78 -14.63 35.15
CA PRO A 79 -15.79 -15.52 34.00
C PRO A 79 -14.37 -15.77 33.46
N ASP A 80 -14.13 -16.97 32.94
CA ASP A 80 -12.90 -17.27 32.19
C ASP A 80 -13.02 -16.71 30.76
N LEU A 81 -12.46 -15.53 30.53
CA LEU A 81 -12.47 -14.86 29.23
C LEU A 81 -11.31 -15.31 28.32
N LYS A 82 -10.33 -16.07 28.83
CA LYS A 82 -9.06 -16.36 28.14
C LYS A 82 -9.26 -17.12 26.82
N ARG A 83 -10.28 -17.98 26.76
CA ARG A 83 -10.59 -18.80 25.58
C ARG A 83 -11.45 -18.09 24.55
N PHE A 84 -12.14 -17.03 24.97
CA PHE A 84 -13.11 -16.32 24.16
C PHE A 84 -12.54 -15.02 23.59
N LEU A 85 -11.72 -14.30 24.36
CA LEU A 85 -11.15 -13.04 23.96
C LEU A 85 -9.90 -13.26 23.09
N ILE A 86 -9.81 -12.51 22.00
CA ILE A 86 -8.68 -12.50 21.07
C ILE A 86 -8.08 -11.09 21.08
N TYR A 87 -6.76 -11.01 21.25
CA TYR A 87 -5.99 -9.78 21.10
C TYR A 87 -5.39 -9.71 19.69
N TYR A 88 -5.70 -8.64 18.96
CA TYR A 88 -5.26 -8.43 17.58
C TYR A 88 -4.02 -7.54 17.45
N GLY A 89 -3.47 -7.09 18.58
CA GLY A 89 -2.33 -6.19 18.60
C GLY A 89 -2.72 -4.73 18.87
N LYS A 90 -1.74 -3.86 18.66
CA LYS A 90 -1.86 -2.41 18.78
C LYS A 90 -2.14 -1.76 17.43
N ASN A 91 -2.77 -0.58 17.44
CA ASN A 91 -2.89 0.27 16.26
C ASN A 91 -1.49 0.72 15.82
N GLY A 92 -0.90 -0.03 14.88
CA GLY A 92 0.43 0.23 14.32
C GLY A 92 0.42 1.21 13.17
N ARG A 93 -0.72 1.87 12.89
CA ARG A 93 -0.82 2.79 11.76
C ARG A 93 0.25 3.89 11.89
N PRO A 94 1.00 4.17 10.83
CA PRO A 94 2.11 5.13 10.89
C PRO A 94 1.66 6.58 11.07
N ASP A 95 0.36 6.87 10.90
CA ASP A 95 -0.25 8.18 11.12
C ASP A 95 -1.01 8.28 12.45
N ALA A 96 -1.12 7.20 13.23
CA ALA A 96 -1.78 7.23 14.53
C ALA A 96 -1.01 8.17 15.49
N GLN A 97 -1.72 9.10 16.11
CA GLN A 97 -1.17 9.92 17.20
C GLN A 97 -0.78 9.01 18.39
N LYS A 98 0.07 9.53 19.29
CA LYS A 98 0.80 8.78 20.35
C LYS A 98 0.00 7.80 21.21
N GLU A 99 -1.33 7.85 21.20
CA GLU A 99 -2.20 6.98 21.96
C GLU A 99 -2.30 5.60 21.28
N THR A 100 -1.67 4.61 21.92
CA THR A 100 -1.62 3.23 21.43
C THR A 100 -2.94 2.54 21.74
N LEU A 101 -3.82 2.43 20.74
CA LEU A 101 -5.07 1.67 20.87
C LEU A 101 -4.79 0.17 20.77
N LEU A 102 -5.32 -0.60 21.71
CA LEU A 102 -5.29 -2.05 21.77
C LEU A 102 -6.59 -2.62 21.21
N HIS A 103 -6.48 -3.54 20.25
CA HIS A 103 -7.63 -4.12 19.56
C HIS A 103 -7.98 -5.51 20.07
N PHE A 104 -9.26 -5.71 20.38
CA PHE A 104 -9.82 -6.95 20.91
C PHE A 104 -11.00 -7.43 20.05
N GLY A 105 -11.22 -8.74 20.05
CA GLY A 105 -12.40 -9.37 19.47
C GLY A 105 -12.79 -10.64 20.19
N TRP A 106 -13.98 -11.16 19.87
CA TRP A 106 -14.45 -12.43 20.40
C TRP A 106 -14.29 -13.56 19.39
N ASN A 107 -13.88 -14.73 19.86
CA ASN A 107 -13.73 -15.92 19.04
C ASN A 107 -15.10 -16.33 18.44
N GLY A 108 -15.17 -16.40 17.11
CA GLY A 108 -16.41 -16.70 16.37
C GLY A 108 -17.36 -15.51 16.19
N SER A 109 -17.04 -14.32 16.69
CA SER A 109 -17.79 -13.08 16.42
C SER A 109 -17.01 -12.16 15.47
N LYS A 110 -17.74 -11.31 14.74
CA LYS A 110 -17.15 -10.22 13.93
C LYS A 110 -16.97 -8.93 14.72
N GLU A 111 -17.48 -8.88 15.95
CA GLU A 111 -17.37 -7.71 16.81
C GLU A 111 -15.93 -7.51 17.24
N THR A 112 -15.46 -6.27 17.07
CA THR A 112 -14.14 -5.83 17.51
C THR A 112 -14.29 -4.53 18.26
N ALA A 113 -13.51 -4.37 19.32
CA ALA A 113 -13.44 -3.14 20.09
C ALA A 113 -11.98 -2.70 20.22
N ALA A 114 -11.79 -1.40 20.41
CA ALA A 114 -10.48 -0.81 20.62
C ALA A 114 -10.53 0.01 21.91
N ILE A 115 -9.47 -0.06 22.71
CA ILE A 115 -9.31 0.75 23.92
C ILE A 115 -7.87 1.24 24.04
N GLU A 116 -7.67 2.36 24.72
CA GLU A 116 -6.34 2.78 25.14
C GLU A 116 -5.80 1.86 26.26
N ALA A 117 -4.49 1.86 26.44
CA ALA A 117 -3.86 1.15 27.54
C ALA A 117 -4.38 1.66 28.90
N ASP A 118 -4.60 0.73 29.83
CA ASP A 118 -5.14 0.96 31.17
C ASP A 118 -6.55 1.59 31.24
N GLN A 119 -7.26 1.74 30.10
CA GLN A 119 -8.67 2.12 30.09
C GLN A 119 -9.61 0.90 30.20
N LYS A 120 -10.83 1.13 30.69
CA LYS A 120 -11.86 0.09 30.86
C LYS A 120 -12.64 -0.14 29.57
N LEU A 121 -12.72 -1.40 29.17
CA LEU A 121 -13.63 -1.89 28.13
C LEU A 121 -14.76 -2.69 28.78
N PHE A 122 -15.96 -2.16 28.74
CA PHE A 122 -17.14 -2.75 29.36
C PHE A 122 -17.75 -3.86 28.50
N LEU A 123 -18.19 -4.93 29.16
CA LEU A 123 -18.74 -6.14 28.54
C LEU A 123 -20.18 -6.36 28.97
N VAL A 124 -21.00 -6.90 28.06
CA VAL A 124 -22.38 -7.30 28.32
C VAL A 124 -22.49 -8.82 28.15
N TYR A 125 -23.19 -9.46 29.08
CA TYR A 125 -23.56 -10.86 28.94
C TYR A 125 -24.91 -10.96 28.24
N ASP A 126 -24.92 -11.47 27.01
CA ASP A 126 -26.14 -11.60 26.22
C ASP A 126 -26.95 -12.83 26.69
N ARG A 127 -28.02 -12.57 27.42
CA ARG A 127 -28.97 -13.61 27.85
C ARG A 127 -30.10 -13.85 26.83
N ALA A 128 -30.37 -12.88 25.96
CA ALA A 128 -31.58 -12.84 25.16
C ALA A 128 -31.39 -13.49 23.78
N THR A 129 -30.30 -13.15 23.09
CA THR A 129 -30.07 -13.56 21.69
C THR A 129 -29.12 -14.73 21.54
N SER A 130 -28.14 -14.88 22.43
CA SER A 130 -27.20 -16.00 22.42
C SER A 130 -26.73 -16.35 23.84
N PRO A 131 -27.47 -17.20 24.58
CA PRO A 131 -27.11 -17.54 25.95
C PRO A 131 -25.68 -18.12 26.00
N GLY A 132 -24.86 -17.56 26.88
CA GLY A 132 -23.47 -17.98 27.07
C GLY A 132 -22.43 -17.16 26.30
N LYS A 133 -22.82 -16.08 25.60
CA LYS A 133 -21.88 -15.20 24.88
C LYS A 133 -21.71 -13.85 25.58
N TYR A 134 -20.47 -13.36 25.56
CA TYR A 134 -20.13 -11.99 25.92
C TYR A 134 -20.01 -11.15 24.66
N THR A 135 -20.52 -9.92 24.72
CA THR A 135 -20.39 -8.91 23.67
C THR A 135 -19.79 -7.64 24.26
N PHE A 136 -19.25 -6.78 23.41
CA PHE A 136 -18.78 -5.47 23.86
C PHE A 136 -19.97 -4.54 24.11
N SER A 137 -19.90 -3.76 25.20
CA SER A 137 -20.94 -2.78 25.51
C SER A 137 -21.05 -1.74 24.38
N PRO A 138 -22.25 -1.45 23.84
CA PRO A 138 -22.43 -0.42 22.83
C PRO A 138 -21.89 0.93 23.33
N HIS A 139 -21.06 1.59 22.52
CA HIS A 139 -20.39 2.85 22.89
C HIS A 139 -19.56 2.78 24.19
N ASN A 140 -19.12 1.59 24.60
CA ASN A 140 -18.40 1.38 25.86
C ASN A 140 -19.16 1.90 27.09
N ALA A 141 -20.50 1.77 27.10
CA ALA A 141 -21.32 2.18 28.24
C ALA A 141 -20.95 1.37 29.50
N PRO A 142 -20.89 1.98 30.70
CA PRO A 142 -20.50 1.28 31.93
C PRO A 142 -21.38 0.08 32.25
N THR A 143 -20.75 -1.08 32.47
CA THR A 143 -21.41 -2.31 32.93
C THR A 143 -20.67 -2.89 34.13
N PRO A 144 -21.30 -3.84 34.87
CA PRO A 144 -20.66 -4.47 36.02
C PRO A 144 -19.43 -5.31 35.68
N LEU A 145 -19.20 -5.69 34.41
CA LEU A 145 -18.07 -6.50 33.97
C LEU A 145 -17.24 -5.73 32.95
N TRP A 146 -15.93 -5.61 33.16
CA TRP A 146 -15.04 -4.94 32.22
C TRP A 146 -13.68 -5.63 32.16
N ILE A 147 -12.91 -5.25 31.15
CA ILE A 147 -11.49 -5.59 31.04
C ILE A 147 -10.65 -4.33 30.95
N GLU A 148 -9.46 -4.37 31.53
CA GLU A 148 -8.40 -3.38 31.36
C GLU A 148 -7.22 -4.08 30.71
N ALA A 149 -6.60 -3.45 29.73
CA ALA A 149 -5.48 -4.04 29.02
C ALA A 149 -4.24 -3.15 29.11
N ARG A 150 -3.09 -3.78 29.35
CA ARG A 150 -1.78 -3.12 29.29
C ARG A 150 -0.94 -3.76 28.21
N ASP A 151 -0.29 -2.94 27.41
CA ASP A 151 0.70 -3.38 26.42
C ASP A 151 1.93 -3.96 27.12
N ASN A 152 2.33 -5.15 26.71
CA ASN A 152 3.57 -5.81 27.12
C ASN A 152 4.32 -6.34 25.88
N GLY A 153 4.41 -5.52 24.83
CA GLY A 153 5.13 -5.82 23.60
C GLY A 153 4.28 -6.60 22.61
N ASP A 154 4.51 -7.90 22.50
CA ASP A 154 3.73 -8.82 21.64
C ASP A 154 2.57 -9.48 22.40
N GLU A 155 2.49 -9.27 23.72
CA GLU A 155 1.42 -9.75 24.57
C GLU A 155 0.64 -8.58 25.19
N ALA A 156 -0.66 -8.75 25.36
CA ALA A 156 -1.48 -7.86 26.18
C ALA A 156 -1.76 -8.53 27.52
N VAL A 157 -1.46 -7.83 28.62
CA VAL A 157 -1.85 -8.26 29.96
C VAL A 157 -3.25 -7.73 30.24
N ILE A 158 -4.20 -8.64 30.38
CA ILE A 158 -5.61 -8.34 30.59
C ILE A 158 -5.94 -8.51 32.07
N ARG A 159 -6.57 -7.51 32.66
CA ARG A 159 -7.18 -7.56 33.99
C ARG A 159 -8.69 -7.55 33.85
N VAL A 160 -9.37 -8.51 34.47
CA VAL A 160 -10.82 -8.61 34.46
C VAL A 160 -11.35 -8.03 35.77
N GLY A 161 -12.26 -7.07 35.67
CA GLY A 161 -12.95 -6.48 36.80
C GLY A 161 -14.43 -6.80 36.74
N MET A 162 -15.01 -7.18 37.88
CA MET A 162 -16.45 -7.37 38.00
C MET A 162 -16.97 -6.82 39.33
N VAL A 163 -18.14 -6.19 39.29
CA VAL A 163 -18.86 -5.68 40.47
C VAL A 163 -20.14 -6.49 40.67
N ASP A 164 -20.43 -6.87 41.90
CA ASP A 164 -21.66 -7.56 42.28
C ASP A 164 -22.86 -6.59 42.41
N ASP A 165 -24.05 -7.12 42.65
CA ASP A 165 -25.27 -6.34 42.85
C ASP A 165 -25.20 -5.38 44.06
N LYS A 166 -24.22 -5.56 44.94
CA LYS A 166 -23.98 -4.75 46.15
C LYS A 166 -22.88 -3.71 45.95
N GLY A 167 -22.27 -3.62 44.76
CA GLY A 167 -21.18 -2.69 44.48
C GLY A 167 -19.78 -3.20 44.90
N THR A 168 -19.67 -4.46 45.35
CA THR A 168 -18.40 -5.06 45.79
C THR A 168 -17.65 -5.67 44.62
N LEU A 169 -16.34 -5.50 44.59
CA LEU A 169 -15.48 -6.06 43.54
C LEU A 169 -15.30 -7.57 43.75
N VAL A 170 -15.74 -8.37 42.77
CA VAL A 170 -15.56 -9.83 42.74
C VAL A 170 -14.14 -10.15 42.30
N ARG A 171 -13.42 -10.95 43.09
CA ARG A 171 -12.01 -11.34 42.83
C ARG A 171 -11.81 -12.83 42.60
N GLU A 172 -12.82 -13.64 42.85
CA GLU A 172 -12.74 -15.10 42.72
C GLU A 172 -13.35 -15.57 41.40
N PRO A 173 -12.73 -16.55 40.70
CA PRO A 173 -11.47 -17.20 41.02
C PRO A 173 -10.25 -16.34 40.61
N ALA A 174 -9.21 -16.33 41.46
CA ALA A 174 -7.96 -15.60 41.24
C ALA A 174 -7.28 -15.77 39.85
N PRO A 175 -7.25 -16.97 39.22
CA PRO A 175 -6.66 -17.11 37.87
C PRO A 175 -7.39 -16.34 36.77
N ASN A 176 -8.67 -15.98 36.97
CA ASN A 176 -9.45 -15.23 35.98
C ASN A 176 -9.25 -13.71 36.12
N LEU A 177 -8.68 -13.25 37.23
CA LEU A 177 -8.44 -11.83 37.49
C LEU A 177 -7.44 -11.23 36.51
N GLN A 178 -6.40 -11.97 36.14
CA GLN A 178 -5.36 -11.50 35.24
C GLN A 178 -4.80 -12.62 34.39
N PHE A 179 -4.70 -12.40 33.08
CA PHE A 179 -4.06 -13.32 32.14
C PHE A 179 -3.41 -12.57 30.98
N SER A 180 -2.44 -13.20 30.31
CA SER A 180 -1.83 -12.65 29.10
C SER A 180 -2.42 -13.28 27.84
N LEU A 181 -2.60 -12.45 26.82
CA LEU A 181 -2.99 -12.85 25.47
C LEU A 181 -1.87 -12.49 24.50
N LYS A 182 -1.41 -13.47 23.73
CA LYS A 182 -0.50 -13.23 22.61
C LYS A 182 -1.24 -12.56 21.47
N SER A 183 -0.60 -11.58 20.84
CA SER A 183 -1.10 -10.99 19.61
C SER A 183 -1.31 -12.08 18.57
N ARG A 184 -2.51 -12.14 17.99
CA ARG A 184 -2.80 -12.96 16.82
C ARG A 184 -3.02 -12.02 15.66
N GLU A 185 -2.42 -12.34 14.52
CA GLU A 185 -2.73 -11.64 13.28
C GLU A 185 -4.23 -11.62 13.08
N PHE A 186 -4.76 -10.45 12.76
CA PHE A 186 -6.16 -10.28 12.44
C PHE A 186 -6.44 -10.94 11.08
N ALA A 187 -6.54 -12.27 11.09
CA ALA A 187 -7.04 -13.04 9.97
C ALA A 187 -8.53 -12.75 9.85
N ARG A 188 -8.90 -11.67 9.14
CA ARG A 188 -10.29 -11.37 8.82
C ARG A 188 -10.88 -12.59 8.12
N THR A 189 -11.68 -13.34 8.84
CA THR A 189 -12.51 -14.41 8.32
C THR A 189 -13.51 -13.78 7.34
N LEU A 190 -13.19 -13.80 6.04
CA LEU A 190 -14.10 -13.53 4.93
C LEU A 190 -14.89 -12.21 5.03
N GLY A 191 -14.30 -11.16 5.61
CA GLY A 191 -14.81 -9.79 5.45
C GLY A 191 -14.39 -9.26 4.08
N LYS A 192 -15.31 -8.64 3.34
CA LYS A 192 -15.02 -7.89 2.10
C LYS A 192 -14.24 -6.61 2.47
N TRP A 193 -12.95 -6.73 2.78
CA TRP A 193 -12.09 -5.56 2.77
C TRP A 193 -11.89 -5.16 1.33
N GLU A 194 -12.50 -4.06 0.93
CA GLU A 194 -12.49 -3.54 -0.43
C GLU A 194 -12.00 -2.09 -0.41
N ILE A 195 -11.15 -1.75 -1.39
CA ILE A 195 -10.70 -0.39 -1.65
C ILE A 195 -11.23 -0.02 -3.04
N GLY A 196 -12.14 0.96 -3.07
CA GLY A 196 -13.00 1.19 -4.23
C GLY A 196 -13.89 -0.03 -4.47
N ASN A 197 -13.73 -0.68 -5.62
CA ASN A 197 -14.49 -1.89 -6.00
C ASN A 197 -13.60 -3.16 -6.02
N GLN A 198 -12.41 -3.09 -5.43
CA GLN A 198 -11.42 -4.17 -5.49
C GLN A 198 -11.16 -4.70 -4.10
N ARG A 199 -11.21 -6.03 -3.97
CA ARG A 199 -10.80 -6.72 -2.74
C ARG A 199 -9.36 -6.36 -2.40
N VAL A 200 -9.06 -6.23 -1.12
CA VAL A 200 -7.69 -6.05 -0.63
C VAL A 200 -7.08 -7.43 -0.39
N ASP A 201 -6.17 -7.81 -1.27
CA ASP A 201 -5.33 -9.01 -1.18
C ASP A 201 -3.98 -8.70 -1.88
N GLY A 202 -3.06 -9.67 -1.89
CA GLY A 202 -1.71 -9.48 -2.47
C GLY A 202 -1.70 -9.07 -3.95
N THR A 203 -2.83 -9.15 -4.66
CA THR A 203 -2.99 -8.77 -6.07
C THR A 203 -3.67 -7.41 -6.26
N LEU A 204 -3.96 -6.67 -5.19
CA LEU A 204 -4.59 -5.34 -5.25
C LEU A 204 -3.89 -4.40 -6.25
N LEU A 205 -2.57 -4.21 -6.09
CA LEU A 205 -1.80 -3.31 -6.98
C LEU A 205 -1.81 -3.79 -8.44
N ALA A 206 -1.77 -5.10 -8.68
CA ALA A 206 -1.87 -5.65 -10.02
C ALA A 206 -3.24 -5.37 -10.65
N ARG A 207 -4.34 -5.47 -9.89
CA ARG A 207 -5.69 -5.11 -10.35
C ARG A 207 -5.89 -3.62 -10.55
N GLN A 208 -5.15 -2.78 -9.83
CA GLN A 208 -5.08 -1.34 -10.08
C GLN A 208 -4.11 -0.98 -11.23
N LYS A 209 -3.53 -1.98 -11.90
CA LYS A 209 -2.52 -1.85 -12.96
C LYS A 209 -1.32 -0.99 -12.53
N ALA A 210 -0.93 -1.08 -11.26
CA ALA A 210 0.19 -0.32 -10.72
C ALA A 210 1.52 -0.76 -11.36
N ARG A 211 2.34 0.21 -11.79
CA ARG A 211 3.67 -0.02 -12.37
C ARG A 211 4.66 0.96 -11.77
N TRP A 212 5.76 0.46 -11.22
CA TRP A 212 6.84 1.30 -10.71
C TRP A 212 7.98 1.33 -11.72
N PHE A 213 8.37 2.53 -12.16
CA PHE A 213 9.39 2.71 -13.19
C PHE A 213 10.74 3.20 -12.66
N GLY A 214 10.77 3.74 -11.44
CA GLY A 214 11.95 4.39 -10.89
C GLY A 214 11.72 5.89 -10.64
N LYS A 215 12.81 6.61 -10.42
CA LYS A 215 12.83 8.08 -10.41
C LYS A 215 12.56 8.64 -11.80
N ASP A 216 11.89 9.79 -11.85
CA ASP A 216 11.66 10.50 -13.10
C ASP A 216 12.88 11.40 -13.43
N LYS A 217 13.71 10.93 -14.35
CA LYS A 217 14.94 11.63 -14.78
C LYS A 217 14.67 12.89 -15.57
N PHE A 218 13.49 12.99 -16.18
CA PHE A 218 13.10 14.21 -16.88
C PHE A 218 12.86 15.34 -15.87
N PHE A 219 12.18 15.08 -14.75
CA PHE A 219 12.02 16.08 -13.69
C PHE A 219 13.32 16.46 -13.00
N GLU A 220 14.28 15.53 -12.87
CA GLU A 220 15.61 15.87 -12.32
C GLU A 220 16.38 16.90 -13.16
N ARG A 221 16.16 16.96 -14.48
CA ARG A 221 16.92 17.82 -15.40
C ARG A 221 16.14 19.01 -15.94
N HIS A 222 14.85 18.83 -16.19
CA HIS A 222 13.97 19.81 -16.83
C HIS A 222 12.72 20.11 -15.99
N GLY A 223 12.63 19.60 -14.75
CA GLY A 223 11.55 19.95 -13.84
C GLY A 223 11.68 21.41 -13.38
N GLY A 224 10.58 22.16 -13.48
CA GLY A 224 10.45 23.49 -12.90
C GLY A 224 10.38 23.46 -11.36
N GLU A 225 10.27 24.65 -10.76
CA GLU A 225 10.15 24.80 -9.30
C GLU A 225 8.92 24.07 -8.74
N GLU A 226 7.85 23.99 -9.54
CA GLU A 226 6.61 23.30 -9.23
C GLU A 226 6.76 21.78 -9.08
N TYR A 227 7.83 21.17 -9.61
CA TYR A 227 8.08 19.73 -9.54
C TYR A 227 9.19 19.36 -8.55
N GLN A 228 9.70 20.32 -7.75
CA GLN A 228 10.77 20.03 -6.80
C GLN A 228 10.38 18.97 -5.76
N ASP A 229 9.10 18.93 -5.37
CA ASP A 229 8.56 17.94 -4.45
C ASP A 229 8.62 16.50 -4.99
N PHE A 230 8.81 16.31 -6.29
CA PHE A 230 8.93 15.00 -6.93
C PHE A 230 10.38 14.56 -7.13
N MET A 231 11.35 15.47 -6.96
CA MET A 231 12.75 15.14 -7.13
C MET A 231 13.20 14.08 -6.12
N GLY A 232 13.88 13.05 -6.63
CA GLY A 232 14.39 11.94 -5.82
C GLY A 232 13.33 10.93 -5.35
N LYS A 233 12.04 11.15 -5.64
CA LYS A 233 10.96 10.19 -5.38
C LYS A 233 10.82 9.18 -6.51
N GLU A 234 10.33 8.00 -6.16
CA GLU A 234 10.02 6.92 -7.08
C GLU A 234 8.61 7.09 -7.67
N ARG A 235 8.46 6.96 -8.99
CA ARG A 235 7.19 7.10 -9.68
C ARG A 235 6.46 5.75 -9.78
N ILE A 236 5.20 5.76 -9.35
CA ILE A 236 4.27 4.64 -9.48
C ILE A 236 3.08 5.11 -10.34
N ASP A 237 2.89 4.47 -11.48
CA ASP A 237 1.80 4.74 -12.41
C ASP A 237 0.64 3.78 -12.08
N PHE A 238 -0.58 4.30 -12.04
CA PHE A 238 -1.81 3.53 -11.82
C PHE A 238 -2.73 3.64 -13.03
N GLY A 239 -3.36 2.52 -13.42
CA GLY A 239 -4.23 2.45 -14.58
C GLY A 239 -3.47 2.39 -15.91
N GLU A 240 -4.21 2.59 -17.01
CA GLU A 240 -3.65 2.68 -18.36
C GLU A 240 -3.86 4.09 -18.92
N PRO A 241 -2.89 4.62 -19.68
CA PRO A 241 -3.04 5.89 -20.39
C PRO A 241 -4.24 5.84 -21.35
N PRO A 242 -4.98 6.95 -21.55
CA PRO A 242 -4.74 8.29 -20.99
C PRO A 242 -5.43 8.54 -19.63
N ALA A 243 -6.21 7.59 -19.11
CA ALA A 243 -7.00 7.76 -17.88
C ALA A 243 -6.21 7.47 -16.59
N GLY A 244 -4.98 6.94 -16.73
CA GLY A 244 -4.08 6.67 -15.62
C GLY A 244 -3.59 7.93 -14.91
N TYR A 245 -3.00 7.75 -13.75
CA TYR A 245 -2.38 8.81 -12.96
C TYR A 245 -1.09 8.29 -12.33
N SER A 246 -0.20 9.19 -11.93
CA SER A 246 1.06 8.84 -11.29
C SER A 246 1.11 9.40 -9.88
N ILE A 247 1.72 8.65 -8.96
CA ILE A 247 2.13 9.16 -7.64
C ILE A 247 3.65 9.08 -7.53
N TYR A 248 4.22 10.00 -6.77
CA TYR A 248 5.65 10.06 -6.50
C TYR A 248 5.84 9.77 -5.02
N ALA A 249 6.61 8.73 -4.72
CA ALA A 249 6.73 8.17 -3.38
C ALA A 249 8.19 8.00 -2.96
N LYS A 250 8.48 8.36 -1.71
CA LYS A 250 9.73 7.97 -1.02
C LYS A 250 9.41 7.07 0.17
N VAL A 251 10.44 6.45 0.73
CA VAL A 251 10.32 5.67 1.98
C VAL A 251 9.69 6.54 3.07
N GLY A 252 8.65 6.02 3.71
CA GLY A 252 7.88 6.70 4.76
C GLY A 252 6.74 7.58 4.26
N ASP A 253 6.59 7.81 2.95
CA ASP A 253 5.42 8.54 2.43
C ASP A 253 4.13 7.72 2.64
N ILE A 254 3.05 8.44 2.90
CA ILE A 254 1.71 7.90 3.17
C ILE A 254 0.74 8.42 2.11
N PHE A 255 -0.06 7.51 1.57
CA PHE A 255 -1.12 7.80 0.61
C PHE A 255 -2.45 7.31 1.17
N ILE A 256 -3.49 8.12 1.01
CA ILE A 256 -4.87 7.70 1.32
C ILE A 256 -5.58 7.28 0.06
N TRP A 257 -6.53 6.36 0.19
CA TRP A 257 -7.50 6.13 -0.87
C TRP A 257 -8.61 7.17 -0.81
N ASP A 258 -8.65 8.03 -1.82
CA ASP A 258 -9.75 8.97 -2.00
C ASP A 258 -10.88 8.28 -2.76
N SER A 259 -11.96 7.93 -2.03
CA SER A 259 -13.13 7.27 -2.59
C SER A 259 -13.89 8.13 -3.62
N ALA A 260 -13.77 9.46 -3.58
CA ALA A 260 -14.46 10.34 -4.52
C ALA A 260 -13.76 10.36 -5.89
N SER A 261 -12.43 10.41 -5.90
CA SER A 261 -11.65 10.36 -7.14
C SER A 261 -11.24 8.95 -7.57
N ASN A 262 -11.41 7.95 -6.68
CA ASN A 262 -10.96 6.56 -6.86
C ASN A 262 -9.45 6.47 -7.15
N ARG A 263 -8.66 7.25 -6.39
CA ARG A 263 -7.21 7.39 -6.58
C ARG A 263 -6.47 7.42 -5.24
N TRP A 264 -5.21 7.01 -5.27
CA TRP A 264 -4.26 7.25 -4.18
C TRP A 264 -3.82 8.70 -4.18
N LYS A 265 -3.93 9.37 -3.03
CA LYS A 265 -3.52 10.76 -2.83
C LYS A 265 -2.50 10.86 -1.72
N ALA A 266 -1.39 11.56 -2.00
CA ALA A 266 -0.37 11.83 -0.99
C ALA A 266 -0.95 12.75 0.09
N VAL A 267 -0.76 12.38 1.35
CA VAL A 267 -1.18 13.20 2.50
C VAL A 267 -0.09 13.24 3.55
N LYS A 268 -0.09 14.30 4.35
CA LYS A 268 0.76 14.35 5.54
C LYS A 268 0.12 13.48 6.63
N PRO A 269 0.91 12.78 7.46
CA PRO A 269 0.39 12.07 8.62
C PRO A 269 -0.42 13.02 9.50
N GLY A 270 -1.64 12.66 9.88
CA GLY A 270 -2.46 13.47 10.79
C GLY A 270 -3.96 13.32 10.56
N LYS A 271 -4.71 14.41 10.71
CA LYS A 271 -6.17 14.40 10.64
C LYS A 271 -6.70 14.00 9.25
N ASP A 272 -5.97 14.35 8.20
CA ASP A 272 -6.37 14.10 6.81
C ASP A 272 -6.31 12.62 6.41
N SER A 273 -5.59 11.79 7.19
CA SER A 273 -5.45 10.36 6.94
C SER A 273 -6.43 9.50 7.76
N LEU A 274 -7.09 10.09 8.76
CA LEU A 274 -8.04 9.39 9.62
C LEU A 274 -9.28 8.94 8.84
N GLY A 275 -9.73 7.69 9.08
CA GLY A 275 -10.91 7.13 8.43
C GLY A 275 -10.72 6.66 6.98
N HIS A 276 -9.51 6.81 6.42
CA HIS A 276 -9.17 6.33 5.09
C HIS A 276 -8.20 5.15 5.14
N PRO A 277 -8.30 4.18 4.20
CA PRO A 277 -7.26 3.18 3.98
C PRO A 277 -5.95 3.87 3.60
N LEU A 278 -4.83 3.37 4.13
CA LEU A 278 -3.51 3.91 3.84
C LEU A 278 -2.68 2.96 3.00
N LEU A 279 -1.88 3.52 2.10
CA LEU A 279 -0.77 2.85 1.45
C LEU A 279 0.52 3.53 1.90
N VAL A 280 1.44 2.75 2.43
CA VAL A 280 2.66 3.25 3.07
C VAL A 280 3.86 2.61 2.39
N VAL A 281 4.85 3.41 2.00
CA VAL A 281 6.11 2.90 1.45
C VAL A 281 7.05 2.53 2.59
N LYS A 282 7.31 1.24 2.77
CA LYS A 282 8.22 0.75 3.82
C LYS A 282 9.67 0.71 3.38
N GLN A 283 9.91 0.24 2.15
CA GLN A 283 11.25 0.04 1.64
C GLN A 283 11.25 0.19 0.11
N VAL A 284 12.30 0.81 -0.41
CA VAL A 284 12.56 0.90 -1.85
C VAL A 284 13.96 0.35 -2.08
N ASP A 285 14.04 -0.82 -2.70
CA ASP A 285 15.29 -1.41 -3.17
C ASP A 285 15.47 -1.13 -4.69
N ASP A 286 16.51 -1.66 -5.33
CA ASP A 286 16.74 -1.42 -6.77
C ASP A 286 15.69 -2.09 -7.69
N ARG A 287 15.11 -3.21 -7.25
CA ARG A 287 14.20 -4.05 -8.05
C ARG A 287 12.83 -4.28 -7.39
N LEU A 288 12.72 -4.04 -6.09
CA LEU A 288 11.53 -4.33 -5.30
C LEU A 288 11.18 -3.13 -4.41
N MET A 289 9.92 -2.72 -4.46
CA MET A 289 9.35 -1.75 -3.55
C MET A 289 8.37 -2.49 -2.63
N LYS A 290 8.59 -2.38 -1.32
CA LYS A 290 7.72 -2.95 -0.30
C LYS A 290 6.78 -1.88 0.20
N LEU A 291 5.49 -2.19 0.09
CA LEU A 291 4.38 -1.34 0.46
C LEU A 291 3.57 -2.06 1.53
N GLU A 292 2.87 -1.30 2.36
CA GLU A 292 1.86 -1.84 3.26
C GLU A 292 0.56 -1.11 3.04
N VAL A 293 -0.53 -1.87 2.93
CA VAL A 293 -1.88 -1.33 2.96
C VAL A 293 -2.45 -1.52 4.34
N TRP A 294 -2.90 -0.42 4.93
CA TRP A 294 -3.54 -0.38 6.23
C TRP A 294 -5.02 -0.09 6.06
N ASP A 295 -5.83 -0.73 6.89
CA ASP A 295 -7.25 -0.42 6.94
C ASP A 295 -7.53 0.96 7.57
N ALA A 296 -8.71 1.51 7.29
CA ALA A 296 -9.19 2.78 7.84
C ALA A 296 -9.15 2.84 9.37
N GLU A 297 -9.30 1.69 10.03
CA GLU A 297 -9.29 1.57 11.48
C GLU A 297 -7.93 1.10 12.06
N GLY A 298 -6.96 0.77 11.20
CA GLY A 298 -5.64 0.28 11.62
C GLY A 298 -5.60 -1.17 12.11
N LYS A 299 -6.73 -1.90 12.00
CA LYS A 299 -6.87 -3.29 12.44
C LYS A 299 -6.22 -4.31 11.50
N GLY A 300 -6.13 -3.98 10.22
CA GLY A 300 -5.62 -4.87 9.18
C GLY A 300 -4.43 -4.25 8.47
N VAL A 301 -3.36 -5.03 8.33
CA VAL A 301 -2.17 -4.69 7.55
C VAL A 301 -1.96 -5.77 6.51
N LEU A 302 -1.74 -5.36 5.27
CA LEU A 302 -1.39 -6.26 4.19
C LEU A 302 -0.07 -5.80 3.56
N PRO A 303 1.01 -6.60 3.65
CA PRO A 303 2.22 -6.32 2.91
C PRO A 303 1.98 -6.56 1.42
N LEU A 304 2.39 -5.58 0.61
CA LEU A 304 2.33 -5.60 -0.84
C LEU A 304 3.73 -5.40 -1.42
N ASN A 305 3.96 -6.03 -2.56
CA ASN A 305 5.23 -5.99 -3.24
C ASN A 305 5.00 -5.49 -4.67
N LEU A 306 5.80 -4.50 -5.08
CA LEU A 306 5.77 -3.97 -6.43
C LEU A 306 7.16 -4.11 -7.05
N LEU A 307 7.23 -4.85 -8.16
CA LEU A 307 8.47 -5.05 -8.90
C LEU A 307 8.72 -3.87 -9.84
N LYS A 308 9.98 -3.47 -9.95
CA LYS A 308 10.39 -2.43 -10.89
C LYS A 308 10.12 -2.93 -12.31
N SER A 309 9.29 -2.19 -13.03
CA SER A 309 8.98 -2.46 -14.42
C SER A 309 10.22 -2.23 -15.27
N THR A 310 10.60 -3.25 -16.04
CA THR A 310 11.67 -3.13 -17.01
C THR A 310 11.06 -2.66 -18.32
N GLU A 311 11.41 -1.44 -18.75
CA GLU A 311 11.03 -1.00 -20.08
C GLU A 311 11.94 -1.68 -21.12
N PRO A 312 11.40 -2.12 -22.27
CA PRO A 312 12.24 -2.58 -23.36
C PRO A 312 13.20 -1.47 -23.76
N ARG A 313 14.51 -1.70 -23.60
CA ARG A 313 15.59 -0.75 -23.96
C ARG A 313 15.61 -0.36 -25.46
N GLY A 314 14.68 -0.86 -26.26
CA GLY A 314 14.67 -0.74 -27.73
C GLY A 314 14.31 0.65 -28.27
N GLY A 315 13.75 1.56 -27.47
CA GLY A 315 13.30 2.87 -27.98
C GLY A 315 14.42 3.88 -28.29
N ALA A 316 15.49 3.89 -27.50
CA ALA A 316 16.59 4.87 -27.67
C ALA A 316 17.77 4.33 -28.52
N GLN A 317 17.86 3.01 -28.70
CA GLN A 317 18.94 2.42 -29.48
C GLN A 317 18.74 2.72 -30.97
N ASN A 318 19.74 3.35 -31.59
CA ASN A 318 19.78 3.87 -32.97
C ASN A 318 19.26 5.30 -33.20
N PHE A 319 19.05 6.11 -32.15
CA PHE A 319 18.72 7.52 -32.32
C PHE A 319 19.74 8.26 -33.22
N GLU A 320 21.03 8.04 -33.01
CA GLU A 320 22.11 8.69 -33.78
C GLU A 320 22.07 8.39 -35.29
N LYS A 321 21.54 7.24 -35.70
CA LYS A 321 21.43 6.87 -37.13
C LYS A 321 20.26 7.57 -37.82
N LYS A 322 19.25 7.97 -37.06
CA LYS A 322 18.01 8.57 -37.56
C LYS A 322 18.10 10.08 -37.73
N PHE A 323 18.98 10.73 -36.97
CA PHE A 323 19.13 12.17 -36.93
C PHE A 323 20.30 12.60 -37.80
N LYS A 324 20.01 13.33 -38.87
CA LYS A 324 21.03 13.93 -39.74
C LYS A 324 20.94 15.45 -39.66
N PHE A 325 22.06 16.08 -39.31
CA PHE A 325 22.16 17.54 -39.39
C PHE A 325 22.33 17.97 -40.85
N LEU A 326 21.46 18.85 -41.33
CA LEU A 326 21.52 19.38 -42.70
C LEU A 326 22.19 20.76 -42.78
N GLY A 327 22.10 21.57 -41.72
CA GLY A 327 22.68 22.91 -41.69
C GLY A 327 22.01 23.85 -40.70
N ALA A 328 22.54 25.07 -40.58
CA ALA A 328 21.95 26.13 -39.78
C ALA A 328 21.22 27.14 -40.68
N ARG A 329 19.96 27.44 -40.37
CA ARG A 329 19.20 28.51 -41.05
C ARG A 329 19.52 29.87 -40.44
N THR A 330 19.67 29.91 -39.11
CA THR A 330 20.09 31.09 -38.35
C THR A 330 21.06 30.67 -37.25
N ARG A 331 21.58 31.63 -36.46
CA ARG A 331 22.45 31.33 -35.32
C ARG A 331 21.78 30.45 -34.24
N SER A 332 20.44 30.45 -34.19
CA SER A 332 19.65 29.73 -33.18
C SER A 332 18.71 28.67 -33.77
N GLN A 333 18.59 28.58 -35.10
CA GLN A 333 17.71 27.62 -35.77
C GLN A 333 18.49 26.70 -36.69
N PHE A 334 18.30 25.41 -36.46
CA PHE A 334 19.04 24.33 -37.09
C PHE A 334 18.07 23.41 -37.82
N VAL A 335 18.48 22.95 -39.00
CA VAL A 335 17.67 22.07 -39.84
C VAL A 335 18.18 20.64 -39.68
N PHE A 336 17.30 19.75 -39.23
CA PHE A 336 17.55 18.33 -39.08
C PHE A 336 16.67 17.53 -40.04
N GLU A 337 17.20 16.43 -40.55
CA GLU A 337 16.41 15.37 -41.17
C GLU A 337 16.28 14.22 -40.17
N ILE A 338 15.04 13.88 -39.82
CA ILE A 338 14.71 12.83 -38.86
C ILE A 338 13.75 11.87 -39.56
N ASP A 339 14.17 10.62 -39.74
CA ASP A 339 13.40 9.59 -40.47
C ASP A 339 12.91 10.07 -41.86
N GLY A 340 13.68 10.93 -42.54
CA GLY A 340 13.38 11.48 -43.87
C GLY A 340 12.56 12.78 -43.88
N GLU A 341 12.07 13.25 -42.73
CA GLU A 341 11.34 14.51 -42.60
C GLU A 341 12.23 15.62 -42.05
N ARG A 342 12.06 16.86 -42.56
CA ARG A 342 12.88 18.01 -42.16
C ARG A 342 12.24 18.78 -41.01
N PHE A 343 12.97 18.87 -39.89
CA PHE A 343 12.58 19.63 -38.71
C PHE A 343 13.46 20.87 -38.53
N LEU A 344 12.84 21.97 -38.12
CA LEU A 344 13.54 23.17 -37.67
C LEU A 344 13.55 23.21 -36.14
N LEU A 345 14.73 23.02 -35.56
CA LEU A 345 14.94 22.97 -34.12
C LEU A 345 15.74 24.18 -33.63
N SER A 346 15.32 24.71 -32.50
CA SER A 346 15.96 25.75 -31.70
C SER A 346 16.25 25.17 -30.32
N PRO A 347 17.26 25.68 -29.58
CA PRO A 347 17.54 25.21 -28.23
C PRO A 347 16.27 25.15 -27.37
N TYR A 348 16.15 24.09 -26.59
CA TYR A 348 15.01 23.70 -25.75
C TYR A 348 13.75 23.24 -26.49
N ASP A 349 13.79 23.08 -27.81
CA ASP A 349 12.70 22.43 -28.54
C ASP A 349 12.60 20.93 -28.19
N TRP A 350 11.37 20.44 -28.09
CA TRP A 350 11.04 19.07 -27.70
C TRP A 350 10.47 18.32 -28.89
N LEU A 351 11.01 17.12 -29.15
CA LEU A 351 10.50 16.18 -30.13
C LEU A 351 10.02 14.93 -29.40
N LEU A 352 8.75 14.58 -29.55
CA LEU A 352 8.15 13.38 -28.97
C LEU A 352 7.88 12.37 -30.07
N GLN A 353 8.29 11.12 -29.87
CA GLN A 353 7.98 10.04 -30.80
C GLN A 353 6.65 9.37 -30.40
N THR A 354 5.62 9.52 -31.23
CA THR A 354 4.31 8.87 -31.07
C THR A 354 4.00 8.05 -32.31
N ASP A 355 3.54 6.81 -32.15
CA ASP A 355 3.21 5.90 -33.27
C ASP A 355 4.35 5.75 -34.31
N GLY A 356 5.59 5.84 -33.84
CA GLY A 356 6.80 5.74 -34.66
C GLY A 356 7.22 7.03 -35.35
N VAL A 357 6.39 8.07 -35.34
CA VAL A 357 6.66 9.38 -35.98
C VAL A 357 7.12 10.39 -34.93
N TRP A 358 8.10 11.21 -35.29
CA TRP A 358 8.55 12.31 -34.44
C TRP A 358 7.68 13.54 -34.66
N LYS A 359 7.15 14.10 -33.56
CA LYS A 359 6.37 15.33 -33.57
C LYS A 359 7.03 16.37 -32.68
N LYS A 360 7.17 17.59 -33.20
CA LYS A 360 7.61 18.74 -32.41
C LYS A 360 6.46 19.21 -31.51
N LEU A 361 6.72 19.28 -30.20
CA LEU A 361 5.79 19.89 -29.26
C LEU A 361 5.99 21.40 -29.31
N THR A 362 4.95 22.13 -29.69
CA THR A 362 5.03 23.58 -29.95
C THR A 362 4.09 24.39 -29.08
N THR A 363 2.99 23.78 -28.65
CA THR A 363 1.99 24.44 -27.79
C THR A 363 2.21 24.07 -26.33
N ALA A 364 1.83 24.97 -25.42
CA ALA A 364 1.89 24.70 -23.97
C ALA A 364 1.06 23.46 -23.61
N GLN A 365 -0.12 23.29 -24.22
CA GLN A 365 -0.97 22.12 -24.00
C GLN A 365 -0.30 20.80 -24.37
N GLU A 366 0.46 20.74 -25.47
CA GLU A 366 1.20 19.53 -25.87
C GLU A 366 2.32 19.20 -24.87
N ILE A 367 2.99 20.23 -24.35
CA ILE A 367 4.00 20.11 -23.31
C ILE A 367 3.37 19.61 -22.01
N ASP A 368 2.27 20.22 -21.57
CA ASP A 368 1.53 19.83 -20.37
C ASP A 368 0.98 18.40 -20.51
N ASP A 369 0.41 18.05 -21.66
CA ASP A 369 -0.10 16.71 -21.93
C ASP A 369 1.01 15.66 -21.94
N TYR A 370 2.21 16.01 -22.41
CA TYR A 370 3.38 15.17 -22.20
C TYR A 370 3.66 15.09 -20.70
N VAL A 371 3.95 16.21 -20.02
CA VAL A 371 4.34 16.27 -18.60
C VAL A 371 3.38 15.47 -17.70
N ASP A 372 2.07 15.64 -17.88
CA ASP A 372 0.96 14.95 -17.20
C ASP A 372 0.77 13.49 -17.63
N ARG A 373 1.57 12.99 -18.57
CA ARG A 373 1.57 11.61 -19.08
C ARG A 373 0.30 11.23 -19.86
N LYS A 374 -0.43 12.21 -20.39
CA LYS A 374 -1.53 11.95 -21.34
C LYS A 374 -1.00 11.50 -22.69
N THR A 375 0.16 12.02 -23.10
CA THR A 375 0.93 11.53 -24.25
C THR A 375 2.23 10.88 -23.77
N ILE A 376 2.54 9.71 -24.32
CA ILE A 376 3.68 8.88 -23.89
C ILE A 376 4.48 8.48 -25.12
N GLY A 377 5.79 8.66 -25.03
CA GLY A 377 6.73 8.31 -26.08
C GLY A 377 8.14 8.74 -25.70
N PRO A 378 9.17 8.21 -26.38
CA PRO A 378 10.53 8.73 -26.27
C PRO A 378 10.56 10.23 -26.57
N LEU A 379 11.23 11.00 -25.72
CA LEU A 379 11.35 12.45 -25.86
C LEU A 379 12.79 12.81 -26.12
N PHE A 380 13.04 13.54 -27.21
CA PHE A 380 14.29 14.24 -27.44
C PHE A 380 14.17 15.71 -27.06
N VAL A 381 15.06 16.17 -26.20
CA VAL A 381 15.24 17.58 -25.84
C VAL A 381 16.53 18.07 -26.46
N PHE A 382 16.45 19.10 -27.30
CA PHE A 382 17.62 19.68 -27.94
C PHE A 382 18.24 20.76 -27.05
N ASP A 383 19.47 20.55 -26.57
CA ASP A 383 20.14 21.50 -25.67
C ASP A 383 20.87 22.61 -26.44
N GLY A 384 21.19 22.38 -27.72
CA GLY A 384 21.87 23.34 -28.58
C GLY A 384 23.17 22.81 -29.19
N LEU A 385 23.99 23.71 -29.72
CA LEU A 385 25.33 23.38 -30.21
C LEU A 385 26.39 23.72 -29.17
N LYS A 386 27.31 22.79 -28.93
CA LYS A 386 28.49 23.00 -28.08
C LYS A 386 29.75 22.81 -28.91
N LYS A 387 30.71 23.72 -28.77
CA LYS A 387 32.03 23.57 -29.36
C LYS A 387 32.86 22.63 -28.48
N THR A 388 33.21 21.47 -29.01
CA THR A 388 34.04 20.47 -28.32
C THR A 388 35.35 20.36 -29.10
N GLY A 389 36.38 21.07 -28.65
CA GLY A 389 37.63 21.24 -29.40
C GLY A 389 37.43 22.08 -30.66
N ASP A 390 37.87 21.57 -31.82
CA ASP A 390 37.73 22.25 -33.12
C ASP A 390 36.41 21.91 -33.84
N GLN A 391 35.64 20.96 -33.32
CA GLN A 391 34.37 20.53 -33.90
C GLN A 391 33.18 21.10 -33.12
N GLN A 392 32.09 21.38 -33.84
CA GLN A 392 30.79 21.67 -33.23
C GLN A 392 30.00 20.36 -33.11
N ALA A 393 29.57 20.05 -31.90
CA ALA A 393 28.70 18.92 -31.62
C ALA A 393 27.31 19.44 -31.25
N LEU A 394 26.28 18.82 -31.81
CA LEU A 394 24.94 18.92 -31.29
C LEU A 394 24.86 18.20 -29.96
N MET A 395 24.27 18.87 -28.98
CA MET A 395 23.97 18.32 -27.68
C MET A 395 22.45 18.18 -27.52
N GLY A 396 22.03 17.05 -26.98
CA GLY A 396 20.67 16.86 -26.50
C GLY A 396 20.57 15.67 -25.57
N ALA A 397 19.35 15.36 -25.13
CA ALA A 397 19.06 14.19 -24.33
C ALA A 397 17.82 13.49 -24.87
N VAL A 398 17.91 12.16 -24.98
CA VAL A 398 16.77 11.30 -25.31
C VAL A 398 16.32 10.59 -24.05
N PHE A 399 15.14 10.93 -23.58
CA PHE A 399 14.45 10.24 -22.50
C PHE A 399 13.67 9.05 -23.09
N ASN A 400 13.70 7.92 -22.39
CA ASN A 400 12.82 6.79 -22.75
C ASN A 400 11.34 7.16 -22.52
N SER A 401 10.43 6.35 -23.05
CA SER A 401 8.99 6.60 -22.96
C SER A 401 8.50 6.65 -21.51
N THR A 402 9.20 6.02 -20.56
CA THR A 402 8.88 6.11 -19.14
C THR A 402 9.64 7.19 -18.38
N ARG A 403 10.52 7.98 -19.01
CA ARG A 403 11.40 9.00 -18.36
C ARG A 403 12.26 8.47 -17.20
N SER A 404 12.37 7.16 -17.06
CA SER A 404 13.16 6.52 -16.00
C SER A 404 14.65 6.50 -16.32
N ASP A 405 15.01 6.70 -17.58
CA ASP A 405 16.37 6.71 -18.07
C ASP A 405 16.51 7.75 -19.20
N PHE A 406 17.73 8.23 -19.42
CA PHE A 406 18.04 9.11 -20.54
C PHE A 406 19.43 8.83 -21.10
N GLN A 407 19.56 9.02 -22.41
CA GLN A 407 20.84 8.95 -23.11
C GLN A 407 21.22 10.35 -23.58
N PRO A 408 22.38 10.90 -23.18
CA PRO A 408 22.91 12.10 -23.81
C PRO A 408 23.26 11.77 -25.26
N VAL A 409 22.89 12.67 -26.17
CA VAL A 409 23.16 12.53 -27.60
C VAL A 409 24.13 13.61 -28.00
N GLU A 410 25.27 13.18 -28.54
CA GLU A 410 26.31 14.04 -29.10
C GLU A 410 26.47 13.71 -30.59
N LEU A 411 25.99 14.59 -31.46
CA LEU A 411 26.15 14.43 -32.91
C LEU A 411 27.16 15.43 -33.43
N PHE A 412 28.34 14.95 -33.81
CA PHE A 412 29.35 15.78 -34.44
C PHE A 412 28.87 16.26 -35.81
N ILE A 413 28.91 17.57 -36.01
CA ILE A 413 28.61 18.17 -37.31
C ILE A 413 29.78 17.87 -38.23
N GLN A 414 29.57 16.94 -39.17
CA GLN A 414 30.48 16.78 -40.30
C GLN A 414 30.38 18.08 -41.11
N GLN A 415 31.43 18.88 -41.10
CA GLN A 415 31.55 20.02 -42.00
C GLN A 415 31.68 19.47 -43.41
N THR A 416 30.56 19.26 -44.09
CA THR A 416 30.53 19.08 -45.54
C THR A 416 31.11 20.35 -46.15
N GLY A 417 32.28 20.21 -46.77
CA GLY A 417 33.18 21.29 -47.15
C GLY A 417 32.49 22.49 -47.80
N GLY A 418 32.55 23.62 -47.10
CA GLY A 418 32.22 24.94 -47.61
C GLY A 418 33.27 25.92 -47.13
N SER A 419 34.44 25.91 -47.76
CA SER A 419 35.47 26.93 -47.58
C SER A 419 34.91 28.29 -48.02
N CYS A 420 34.44 29.10 -47.08
CA CYS A 420 34.27 30.53 -47.29
C CYS A 420 35.58 31.22 -46.89
N ALA A 421 36.64 30.98 -47.68
CA ALA A 421 37.85 31.78 -47.65
C ALA A 421 37.71 32.89 -48.70
N LYS A 422 37.17 34.03 -48.26
CA LYS A 422 37.46 35.33 -48.86
C LYS A 422 37.84 36.26 -47.72
N GLU A 423 39.12 36.22 -47.40
CA GLU A 423 39.76 37.22 -46.55
C GLU A 423 40.40 38.23 -47.51
N ASP A 424 39.80 39.42 -47.56
CA ASP A 424 40.19 40.52 -48.43
C ASP A 424 41.55 41.07 -48.03
N ALA A 425 42.52 40.95 -48.95
CA ALA A 425 43.73 41.74 -48.94
C ALA A 425 43.47 43.07 -49.67
N HIS A 426 43.42 44.19 -48.93
CA HIS A 426 44.07 45.47 -49.27
C HIS A 426 43.57 46.64 -48.38
N LYS A 427 44.41 47.12 -47.45
CA LYS A 427 45.09 48.43 -47.56
C LYS A 427 45.91 48.75 -46.30
N LEU A 428 47.14 49.17 -46.58
CA LEU A 428 48.21 49.57 -45.69
C LEU A 428 48.25 51.10 -45.60
N LYS A 429 48.84 51.61 -44.49
CA LYS A 429 49.25 53.01 -44.17
C LYS A 429 48.15 53.88 -43.54
N ASP A 430 48.33 54.53 -42.37
CA ASP A 430 49.51 55.24 -41.85
C ASP A 430 49.74 55.07 -40.32
N GLU A 431 51.00 55.22 -39.92
CA GLU A 431 51.53 55.26 -38.54
C GLU A 431 51.30 56.62 -37.84
N ALA A 432 51.01 56.59 -36.53
CA ALA A 432 51.49 57.55 -35.53
C ALA A 432 51.30 56.99 -34.09
N PRO A 433 52.10 57.40 -33.09
CA PRO A 433 52.73 56.51 -32.09
C PRO A 433 51.97 56.37 -30.74
N PRO A 434 52.38 55.40 -29.87
CA PRO A 434 51.59 55.02 -28.69
C PRO A 434 51.86 55.93 -27.49
N LYS A 435 50.78 56.38 -26.84
CA LYS A 435 50.84 57.00 -25.50
C LYS A 435 50.65 55.94 -24.41
N ASN A 436 51.77 55.62 -23.77
CA ASN A 436 51.96 55.27 -22.36
C ASN A 436 50.71 55.41 -21.46
N ILE A 437 50.19 54.28 -20.96
CA ILE A 437 49.43 54.24 -19.71
C ILE A 437 49.94 53.07 -18.86
N LYS A 438 50.53 53.43 -17.72
CA LYS A 438 51.07 52.56 -16.66
C LYS A 438 50.00 51.65 -16.04
N PRO A 439 50.41 50.49 -15.48
CA PRO A 439 49.53 49.59 -14.75
C PRO A 439 49.22 50.15 -13.34
N ARG A 440 47.96 50.04 -12.91
CA ARG A 440 47.54 50.38 -11.54
C ARG A 440 46.87 49.17 -10.90
N ARG A 441 47.61 48.49 -10.02
CA ARG A 441 47.14 47.66 -8.90
C ARG A 441 48.19 47.82 -7.78
N PRO A 442 47.91 47.53 -6.50
CA PRO A 442 46.63 47.14 -5.87
C PRO A 442 46.29 48.03 -4.65
N ALA A 443 45.08 47.88 -4.11
CA ALA A 443 44.77 48.31 -2.75
C ALA A 443 44.39 47.08 -1.91
N GLU A 444 45.22 46.89 -0.90
CA GLU A 444 45.24 45.90 0.16
C GLU A 444 44.16 46.20 1.20
N LYS A 445 43.43 45.18 1.65
CA LYS A 445 42.80 45.15 2.98
C LYS A 445 42.97 43.75 3.59
N ARG A 446 43.94 43.65 4.51
CA ARG A 446 43.96 42.71 5.65
C ARG A 446 42.89 43.20 6.66
N HIS A 447 42.26 42.44 7.55
CA HIS A 447 42.63 41.39 8.53
C HIS A 447 41.29 40.93 9.21
N PRO A 448 41.24 40.09 10.26
CA PRO A 448 41.93 38.82 10.52
C PRO A 448 40.99 37.71 11.08
N GLY A 449 41.46 36.46 11.01
CA GLY A 449 41.40 35.48 12.12
C GLY A 449 40.06 34.81 12.47
N ILE A 450 40.00 33.49 12.33
CA ILE A 450 39.59 32.55 13.40
C ILE A 450 40.28 31.21 13.13
N LYS A 451 40.64 30.57 14.24
CA LYS A 451 41.70 29.58 14.46
C LYS A 451 41.40 28.19 13.90
N THR A 452 42.48 27.50 13.62
CA THR A 452 42.59 26.04 13.47
C THR A 452 43.31 25.52 14.72
N GLU A 453 42.73 24.57 15.44
CA GLU A 453 43.37 23.67 16.42
C GLU A 453 43.15 22.25 15.85
N GLU A 454 44.22 21.57 15.42
CA GLU A 454 44.95 20.51 16.16
C GLU A 454 44.07 19.30 16.52
N ASN A 455 44.15 18.20 15.77
CA ASN A 455 45.06 17.06 15.98
C ASN A 455 45.00 16.45 17.38
N GLU A 456 44.30 15.32 17.54
CA GLU A 456 44.80 14.20 18.35
C GLU A 456 44.43 12.86 17.69
N THR A 457 45.38 11.94 17.82
CA THR A 457 45.53 10.63 17.18
C THR A 457 44.83 9.52 18.00
N PRO A 458 44.79 8.26 17.52
CA PRO A 458 43.93 7.20 18.05
C PRO A 458 44.56 6.45 19.22
N SER A 459 43.71 5.85 20.06
CA SER A 459 44.08 4.87 21.07
C SER A 459 43.20 3.63 20.95
N SER A 460 43.86 2.47 20.91
CA SER A 460 43.30 1.13 21.04
C SER A 460 42.72 0.85 22.43
N SER A 461 41.77 -0.09 22.55
CA SER A 461 41.95 -1.38 23.23
C SER A 461 40.60 -2.03 23.61
N ALA A 462 40.58 -3.36 23.42
CA ALA A 462 39.69 -4.42 23.91
C ALA A 462 38.68 -4.12 25.03
N GLU A 463 37.44 -4.59 24.89
CA GLU A 463 36.93 -5.91 25.34
C GLU A 463 35.65 -6.30 24.59
#